data_AF-A0A810NGT5-F1
#
_entry.id   AF-A0A810NGT5-F1
#
_cell.length_a   1.000
_cell.length_b   1.000
_cell.length_c   1.000
_cell.angle_alpha   90.00
_cell.angle_beta   90.00
_cell.angle_gamma   90.00
#
_symmetry.space_group_name_H-M   'P 1'
#
loop_
_entity.id
_entity.type
_entity.pdbx_description
1 polymer ?
#
loop_
_entity_poly.entity_id
_entity_poly.type
_entity_poly.pdbx_seq_one_letter_code
_entity_poly.pdbx_strand_id
1 'polypeptide(L)'
;MASTLWDDYQVTPVEVALPGGKVGLTLRAYRPAGELTPTDVSEREDDDDVFAAKDSRRPIPGLADDEDMPEFVWTKEALDEVAAGPAEDEVAERAVEAEEAEEEEEAEAAASDEEVPAFLSHKGRLLLFASAKGLADFVRSNAPHDLKQLEGWSKFAKSVKADDVVAGEDDAYELDLVVENLRGGPDAWDPDLLLRAGEFARDVSYALRLKPVMVALSPGSPLDDLDEALRASADGGLGGFFAKRKLRKIGAEQASIGWRSIIGKISGAVDWRD
;
A
#
# COMPACT_ATOMS: atom_id res chain seq x y z
N MET A 1 -12.06 21.15 23.02
CA MET A 1 -12.99 20.56 22.05
C MET A 1 -13.61 19.35 22.73
N ALA A 2 -14.92 19.14 22.65
CA ALA A 2 -15.48 17.86 23.10
C ALA A 2 -14.95 16.78 22.15
N SER A 3 -14.48 15.64 22.68
CA SER A 3 -14.12 14.51 21.80
C SER A 3 -15.35 14.08 21.02
N THR A 4 -15.18 13.85 19.73
CA THR A 4 -16.24 13.30 18.89
C THR A 4 -16.35 11.80 19.16
N LEU A 5 -17.45 11.18 18.71
CA LEU A 5 -17.57 9.72 18.71
C LEU A 5 -16.36 9.06 18.02
N TRP A 6 -15.85 9.66 16.96
CA TRP A 6 -14.75 9.15 16.14
C TRP A 6 -13.43 9.13 16.92
N ASP A 7 -13.16 10.21 17.67
CA ASP A 7 -11.96 10.33 18.50
C ASP A 7 -11.94 9.32 19.65
N ASP A 8 -13.09 9.10 20.31
CA ASP A 8 -13.22 8.19 21.45
C ASP A 8 -12.88 6.72 21.09
N TYR A 9 -13.03 6.35 19.82
CA TYR A 9 -12.74 5.01 19.32
C TYR A 9 -11.53 4.97 18.37
N GLN A 10 -10.90 6.12 18.10
CA GLN A 10 -9.80 6.25 17.13
C GLN A 10 -10.15 5.59 15.79
N VAL A 11 -11.34 5.91 15.28
CA VAL A 11 -11.86 5.48 13.97
C VAL A 11 -12.28 6.73 13.23
N THR A 12 -11.84 6.87 11.99
CA THR A 12 -12.07 8.08 11.18
C THR A 12 -12.88 7.74 9.93
N PRO A 13 -13.96 8.48 9.63
CA PRO A 13 -14.64 8.40 8.34
C PRO A 13 -13.72 8.92 7.23
N VAL A 14 -13.60 8.13 6.16
CA VAL A 14 -12.79 8.48 4.99
C VAL A 14 -13.69 8.54 3.77
N GLU A 15 -13.52 9.59 2.97
CA GLU A 15 -14.17 9.75 1.67
C GLU A 15 -13.13 9.60 0.55
N VAL A 16 -13.46 8.82 -0.48
CA VAL A 16 -12.59 8.62 -1.63
C VAL A 16 -13.36 8.73 -2.93
N ALA A 17 -12.93 9.62 -3.81
CA ALA A 17 -13.37 9.70 -5.19
C ALA A 17 -12.51 8.80 -6.07
N LEU A 18 -13.15 7.89 -6.80
CA LEU A 18 -12.51 6.96 -7.72
C LEU A 18 -12.96 7.25 -9.16
N PRO A 19 -12.12 6.90 -10.16
CA PRO A 19 -12.49 7.07 -11.56
C PRO A 19 -13.85 6.45 -11.90
N GLY A 20 -14.58 7.12 -12.79
CA GLY A 20 -15.95 6.76 -13.13
C GLY A 20 -17.02 7.52 -12.35
N GLY A 21 -16.64 8.59 -11.65
CA GLY A 21 -17.55 9.50 -10.96
C GLY A 21 -18.19 8.89 -9.72
N LYS A 22 -17.50 7.97 -9.06
CA LYS A 22 -17.98 7.29 -7.85
C LYS A 22 -17.23 7.83 -6.64
N VAL A 23 -17.97 8.40 -5.70
CA VAL A 23 -17.46 8.80 -4.39
C VAL A 23 -17.98 7.80 -3.37
N GLY A 24 -17.08 7.29 -2.53
CA GLY A 24 -17.39 6.27 -1.54
C GLY A 24 -16.90 6.65 -0.15
N LEU A 25 -17.69 6.28 0.86
CA LEU A 25 -17.36 6.42 2.27
C LEU A 25 -16.89 5.08 2.85
N THR A 26 -15.92 5.15 3.74
CA THR A 26 -15.39 4.01 4.49
C THR A 26 -14.89 4.46 5.87
N LEU A 27 -14.30 3.54 6.64
CA LEU A 27 -13.67 3.84 7.91
C LEU A 27 -12.20 3.42 7.89
N ARG A 28 -11.35 4.23 8.50
CA ARG A 28 -9.92 3.97 8.76
C ARG A 28 -9.65 4.03 10.26
N ALA A 29 -8.71 3.24 10.74
CA ALA A 29 -8.13 3.34 12.08
C ALA A 29 -6.63 3.08 11.99
N TYR A 30 -5.86 3.58 12.96
CA TYR A 30 -4.46 3.21 13.14
C TYR A 30 -4.31 2.42 14.43
N ARG A 31 -3.58 1.31 14.38
CA ARG A 31 -3.26 0.50 15.57
C ARG A 31 -1.84 -0.05 15.43
N PRO A 32 -1.16 -0.33 16.56
CA PRO A 32 0.11 -1.05 16.52
C PRO A 32 -0.04 -2.35 15.72
N ALA A 33 0.91 -2.67 14.85
CA ALA A 33 0.76 -3.83 13.95
C ALA A 33 0.58 -5.15 14.72
N GLY A 34 1.16 -5.26 15.93
CA GLY A 34 1.00 -6.40 16.82
C GLY A 34 -0.43 -6.60 17.36
N GLU A 35 -1.27 -5.56 17.34
CA GLU A 35 -2.67 -5.62 17.79
C GLU A 35 -3.65 -6.03 16.67
N LEU A 36 -3.19 -6.06 15.42
CA LEU A 36 -4.02 -6.32 14.26
C LEU A 36 -3.75 -7.70 13.67
N THR A 37 -4.84 -8.41 13.40
CA THR A 37 -4.83 -9.55 12.48
C THR A 37 -4.92 -9.00 11.05
N PRO A 38 -3.93 -9.28 10.17
CA PRO A 38 -3.96 -8.84 8.78
C PRO A 38 -5.18 -9.37 8.03
N THR A 39 -5.67 -8.62 7.03
CA THR A 39 -6.81 -9.06 6.22
C THR A 39 -6.50 -10.38 5.51
N ASP A 40 -7.49 -11.27 5.49
CA ASP A 40 -7.44 -12.50 4.72
C ASP A 40 -7.49 -12.17 3.23
N VAL A 41 -6.56 -12.68 2.42
CA VAL A 41 -6.52 -12.45 0.97
C VAL A 41 -6.71 -13.74 0.17
N SER A 42 -7.03 -14.86 0.84
CA SER A 42 -7.11 -16.19 0.21
C SER A 42 -8.16 -16.31 -0.91
N GLU A 43 -9.21 -15.49 -0.87
CA GLU A 43 -10.26 -15.45 -1.89
C GLU A 43 -10.02 -14.39 -2.96
N ARG A 44 -8.97 -13.58 -2.85
CA ARG A 44 -8.63 -12.60 -3.87
C ARG A 44 -7.88 -13.33 -4.98
N GLU A 45 -8.51 -13.42 -6.15
CA GLU A 45 -7.83 -13.84 -7.38
C GLU A 45 -6.75 -12.80 -7.72
N ASP A 46 -5.54 -13.00 -7.18
CA ASP A 46 -4.38 -12.22 -7.58
C ASP A 46 -3.88 -12.80 -8.92
N ASP A 47 -3.87 -11.98 -9.99
CA ASP A 47 -3.25 -12.33 -11.27
C ASP A 47 -1.77 -12.79 -11.11
N ASP A 48 -1.15 -12.47 -9.97
CA ASP A 48 0.22 -12.80 -9.61
C ASP A 48 0.40 -14.25 -9.08
N ASP A 49 -0.67 -14.94 -8.65
CA ASP A 49 -0.59 -16.34 -8.19
C ASP A 49 -0.28 -17.32 -9.34
N VAL A 50 -0.51 -16.90 -10.59
CA VAL A 50 -0.14 -17.68 -11.79
C VAL A 50 1.38 -17.88 -11.87
N PHE A 51 2.18 -16.96 -11.33
CA PHE A 51 3.64 -17.07 -11.30
C PHE A 51 4.20 -17.59 -9.97
N ALA A 52 3.48 -17.41 -8.86
CA ALA A 52 3.85 -18.02 -7.57
C ALA A 52 3.71 -19.56 -7.58
N ALA A 53 2.79 -20.10 -8.40
CA ALA A 53 2.61 -21.55 -8.56
C ALA A 53 3.77 -22.28 -9.27
N LYS A 54 4.79 -21.57 -9.75
CA LYS A 54 5.93 -22.16 -10.51
C LYS A 54 6.86 -23.04 -9.66
N ASP A 55 6.71 -23.01 -8.33
CA ASP A 55 7.47 -23.84 -7.39
C ASP A 55 6.81 -25.21 -7.11
N SER A 56 5.68 -25.51 -7.75
CA SER A 56 5.06 -26.84 -7.72
C SER A 56 5.07 -27.48 -9.11
N ARG A 57 6.25 -27.72 -9.67
CA ARG A 57 6.36 -28.50 -10.92
C ARG A 57 5.95 -29.95 -10.68
N ARG A 58 4.69 -30.27 -10.96
CA ARG A 58 4.34 -31.60 -11.48
C ARG A 58 4.75 -31.63 -12.96
N PRO A 59 5.60 -32.56 -13.40
CA PRO A 59 5.91 -32.69 -14.82
C PRO A 59 4.64 -33.10 -15.60
N ILE A 60 4.35 -32.37 -16.67
CA ILE A 60 3.27 -32.69 -17.61
C ILE A 60 3.80 -33.78 -18.56
N PRO A 61 3.19 -34.98 -18.63
CA PRO A 61 3.59 -35.99 -19.60
C PRO A 61 3.23 -35.53 -21.02
N GLY A 62 4.23 -35.36 -21.90
CA GLY A 62 4.02 -35.26 -23.36
C GLY A 62 4.48 -33.99 -24.08
N LEU A 63 5.22 -33.07 -23.45
CA LEU A 63 5.96 -32.06 -24.21
C LEU A 63 7.33 -32.63 -24.62
N ALA A 64 7.54 -32.72 -25.94
CA ALA A 64 8.79 -33.09 -26.58
C ALA A 64 9.75 -31.89 -26.63
N ASP A 65 11.04 -32.22 -26.78
CA ASP A 65 12.24 -31.40 -26.55
C ASP A 65 12.25 -29.95 -27.05
N ASP A 66 12.81 -29.10 -26.19
CA ASP A 66 13.15 -27.70 -26.41
C ASP A 66 14.65 -27.65 -26.81
N GLU A 67 14.97 -28.07 -28.04
CA GLU A 67 16.36 -28.23 -28.52
C GLU A 67 17.01 -26.95 -29.11
N ASP A 68 16.47 -25.75 -28.90
CA ASP A 68 17.04 -24.51 -29.47
C ASP A 68 17.02 -23.29 -28.52
N MET A 69 17.49 -23.48 -27.28
CA MET A 69 17.89 -22.37 -26.40
C MET A 69 19.39 -22.52 -26.05
N PRO A 70 20.23 -21.49 -26.26
CA PRO A 70 21.65 -21.59 -25.95
C PRO A 70 21.86 -21.71 -24.44
N GLU A 71 22.35 -22.87 -23.99
CA GLU A 71 22.78 -23.09 -22.60
C GLU A 71 24.00 -22.22 -22.28
N PHE A 72 23.85 -21.33 -21.29
CA PHE A 72 24.96 -20.59 -20.71
C PHE A 72 25.73 -21.51 -19.76
N VAL A 73 26.81 -22.13 -20.26
CA VAL A 73 27.63 -23.06 -19.47
C VAL A 73 28.66 -22.26 -18.67
N TRP A 74 28.47 -22.22 -17.35
CA TRP A 74 29.47 -21.71 -16.42
C TRP A 74 30.66 -22.67 -16.41
N THR A 75 31.81 -22.23 -16.92
CA THR A 75 33.02 -23.05 -16.90
C THR A 75 33.61 -23.08 -15.50
N LYS A 76 34.24 -24.20 -15.15
CA LYS A 76 34.91 -24.39 -13.85
C LYS A 76 35.95 -23.30 -13.56
N GLU A 77 36.60 -22.78 -14.60
CA GLU A 77 37.54 -21.66 -14.50
C GLU A 77 36.88 -20.34 -14.07
N ALA A 78 35.63 -20.09 -14.47
CA ALA A 78 34.89 -18.90 -14.05
C ALA A 78 34.41 -18.98 -12.58
N LEU A 79 34.25 -20.19 -12.06
CA LEU A 79 33.92 -20.43 -10.66
C LEU A 79 35.16 -20.33 -9.75
N ASP A 80 36.32 -20.80 -10.23
CA ASP A 80 37.58 -20.74 -9.47
C ASP A 80 38.14 -19.29 -9.36
N GLU A 81 37.83 -18.41 -10.32
CA GLU A 81 38.23 -16.99 -10.28
C GLU A 81 37.44 -16.17 -9.24
N VAL A 82 36.17 -16.53 -8.99
CA VAL A 82 35.31 -15.90 -7.96
C VAL A 82 35.67 -16.40 -6.56
N ALA A 83 36.12 -17.65 -6.44
CA ALA A 83 36.46 -18.28 -5.16
C ALA A 83 37.87 -17.91 -4.61
N ALA A 84 38.70 -17.21 -5.38
CA ALA A 84 40.09 -16.89 -5.00
C ALA A 84 40.26 -15.61 -4.14
N GLY A 85 39.17 -15.00 -3.66
CA GLY A 85 39.24 -13.91 -2.67
C GLY A 85 39.59 -14.45 -1.27
N PRO A 86 40.45 -13.78 -0.49
CA PRO A 86 40.83 -14.29 0.83
C PRO A 86 39.65 -14.21 1.81
N ALA A 87 39.09 -15.37 2.15
CA ALA A 87 38.09 -15.52 3.20
C ALA A 87 38.76 -16.03 4.49
N GLU A 88 38.71 -15.23 5.55
CA GLU A 88 38.94 -15.68 6.93
C GLU A 88 37.56 -16.02 7.53
N ASP A 89 37.07 -17.23 7.22
CA ASP A 89 35.64 -17.54 7.12
C ASP A 89 34.96 -18.14 8.36
N GLU A 90 35.61 -18.24 9.52
CA GLU A 90 34.95 -18.84 10.71
C GLU A 90 34.61 -17.86 11.83
N VAL A 91 35.09 -16.62 11.76
CA VAL A 91 34.80 -15.58 12.78
C VAL A 91 33.78 -14.56 12.29
N ALA A 92 33.65 -14.40 10.96
CA ALA A 92 32.66 -13.53 10.33
C ALA A 92 31.26 -14.15 10.37
N GLU A 93 31.09 -15.43 10.02
CA GLU A 93 29.77 -16.09 10.04
C GLU A 93 29.09 -16.05 11.42
N ARG A 94 29.88 -16.19 12.50
CA ARG A 94 29.35 -16.15 13.87
C ARG A 94 29.02 -14.74 14.38
N ALA A 95 29.60 -13.70 13.77
CA ALA A 95 29.27 -12.31 14.06
C ALA A 95 28.02 -11.87 13.28
N VAL A 96 27.89 -12.35 12.03
CA VAL A 96 26.73 -12.08 11.18
C VAL A 96 25.48 -12.79 11.71
N GLU A 97 25.56 -14.06 12.13
CA GLU A 97 24.41 -14.76 12.73
C GLU A 97 23.93 -14.14 14.06
N ALA A 98 24.83 -13.49 14.81
CA ALA A 98 24.48 -12.82 16.07
C ALA A 98 23.89 -11.43 15.85
N GLU A 99 24.40 -10.66 14.87
CA GLU A 99 23.82 -9.37 14.46
C GLU A 99 22.48 -9.55 13.74
N GLU A 100 22.33 -10.56 12.88
CA GLU A 100 21.06 -10.86 12.18
C GLU A 100 19.96 -11.33 13.15
N ALA A 101 20.29 -12.11 14.17
CA ALA A 101 19.30 -12.53 15.18
C ALA A 101 18.87 -11.39 16.12
N GLU A 102 19.79 -10.47 16.46
CA GLU A 102 19.48 -9.27 17.25
C GLU A 102 18.69 -8.24 16.41
N GLU A 103 18.98 -8.10 15.11
CA GLU A 103 18.19 -7.28 14.17
C GLU A 103 16.80 -7.86 13.88
N GLU A 104 16.64 -9.19 13.81
CA GLU A 104 15.33 -9.84 13.64
C GLU A 104 14.44 -9.71 14.89
N GLU A 105 14.98 -9.88 16.11
CA GLU A 105 14.24 -9.65 17.35
C GLU A 105 13.90 -8.17 17.57
N GLU A 106 14.80 -7.22 17.24
CA GLU A 106 14.49 -5.79 17.27
C GLU A 106 13.51 -5.37 16.17
N ALA A 107 13.55 -5.98 14.97
CA ALA A 107 12.61 -5.70 13.89
C ALA A 107 11.21 -6.26 14.16
N GLU A 108 11.07 -7.46 14.73
CA GLU A 108 9.76 -7.99 15.16
C GLU A 108 9.18 -7.21 16.35
N ALA A 109 10.03 -6.78 17.31
CA ALA A 109 9.60 -5.94 18.42
C ALA A 109 9.22 -4.52 17.97
N ALA A 110 9.99 -3.90 17.06
CA ALA A 110 9.70 -2.58 16.50
C ALA A 110 8.48 -2.60 15.57
N ALA A 111 8.28 -3.67 14.79
CA ALA A 111 7.08 -3.86 13.99
C ALA A 111 5.82 -3.98 14.87
N SER A 112 5.94 -4.43 16.12
CA SER A 112 4.78 -4.58 17.01
C SER A 112 4.19 -3.24 17.48
N ASP A 113 5.02 -2.19 17.61
CA ASP A 113 4.64 -0.86 18.10
C ASP A 113 4.37 0.17 16.98
N GLU A 114 4.78 -0.10 15.73
CA GLU A 114 4.49 0.78 14.60
C GLU A 114 2.98 0.88 14.35
N GLU A 115 2.44 2.11 14.32
CA GLU A 115 1.04 2.33 14.00
C GLU A 115 0.80 2.10 12.50
N VAL A 116 -0.04 1.11 12.20
CA VAL A 116 -0.37 0.73 10.83
C VAL A 116 -1.87 0.90 10.55
N PRO A 117 -2.25 1.20 9.30
CA PRO A 117 -3.64 1.47 8.94
C PRO A 117 -4.46 0.17 8.86
N ALA A 118 -5.66 0.22 9.41
CA ALA A 118 -6.72 -0.75 9.23
C ALA A 118 -7.94 -0.06 8.62
N PHE A 119 -8.54 -0.67 7.60
CA PHE A 119 -9.74 -0.15 6.95
C PHE A 119 -10.96 -1.03 7.24
N LEU A 120 -12.15 -0.49 6.97
CA LEU A 120 -13.36 -1.28 6.82
C LEU A 120 -13.24 -2.15 5.57
N SER A 121 -12.55 -3.28 5.73
CA SER A 121 -12.30 -4.27 4.70
C SER A 121 -12.87 -5.63 5.08
N HIS A 122 -13.01 -6.48 4.07
CA HIS A 122 -13.28 -7.89 4.28
C HIS A 122 -12.65 -8.69 3.13
N LYS A 123 -11.90 -9.74 3.47
CA LYS A 123 -11.26 -10.64 2.49
C LYS A 123 -10.38 -9.89 1.48
N GLY A 124 -9.57 -8.94 1.95
CA GLY A 124 -8.67 -8.15 1.09
C GLY A 124 -9.38 -7.18 0.16
N ARG A 125 -10.67 -6.90 0.40
CA ARG A 125 -11.49 -5.92 -0.34
C ARG A 125 -11.81 -4.73 0.55
N LEU A 126 -11.67 -3.51 0.01
CA LEU A 126 -12.13 -2.30 0.68
C LEU A 126 -13.64 -2.15 0.52
N LEU A 127 -14.37 -2.05 1.62
CA LEU A 127 -15.81 -1.80 1.58
C LEU A 127 -16.06 -0.30 1.45
N LEU A 128 -16.63 0.12 0.31
CA LEU A 128 -17.03 1.50 0.04
C LEU A 128 -18.55 1.62 -0.06
N PHE A 129 -19.09 2.67 0.55
CA PHE A 129 -20.53 2.94 0.56
C PHE A 129 -20.83 4.23 -0.18
N ALA A 130 -21.84 4.21 -1.06
CA ALA A 130 -22.29 5.41 -1.76
C ALA A 130 -23.01 6.41 -0.84
N SER A 131 -23.40 5.98 0.37
CA SER A 131 -24.17 6.80 1.30
C SER A 131 -23.69 6.62 2.76
N ALA A 132 -23.72 7.72 3.51
CA ALA A 132 -23.48 7.72 4.96
C ALA A 132 -24.44 6.79 5.71
N LYS A 133 -25.68 6.69 5.20
CA LYS A 133 -26.70 5.77 5.72
C LYS A 133 -26.30 4.32 5.53
N GLY A 134 -25.87 3.93 4.33
CA GLY A 134 -25.43 2.57 4.02
C GLY A 134 -24.26 2.15 4.90
N LEU A 135 -23.26 3.04 5.04
CA LEU A 135 -22.11 2.80 5.93
C LEU A 135 -22.56 2.58 7.39
N ALA A 136 -23.40 3.48 7.92
CA ALA A 136 -23.87 3.39 9.30
C ALA A 136 -24.75 2.15 9.56
N ASP A 137 -25.58 1.77 8.59
CA ASP A 137 -26.42 0.58 8.68
C ASP A 137 -25.58 -0.71 8.60
N PHE A 138 -24.55 -0.74 7.74
CA PHE A 138 -23.61 -1.86 7.66
C PHE A 138 -22.84 -2.05 8.97
N VAL A 139 -22.29 -0.98 9.53
CA VAL A 139 -21.57 -1.00 10.82
C VAL A 139 -22.46 -1.57 11.93
N ARG A 140 -23.76 -1.27 11.92
CA ARG A 140 -24.74 -1.83 12.87
C ARG A 140 -25.16 -3.27 12.58
N SER A 141 -25.04 -3.74 11.34
CA SER A 141 -25.58 -5.03 10.87
C SER A 141 -24.83 -6.28 11.38
N ASN A 142 -23.70 -6.10 12.07
CA ASN A 142 -22.81 -7.17 12.54
C ASN A 142 -22.22 -8.04 11.41
N ALA A 143 -22.31 -7.62 10.15
CA ALA A 143 -21.66 -8.25 9.01
C ALA A 143 -20.16 -8.46 9.25
N PRO A 144 -19.53 -9.49 8.64
CA PRO A 144 -18.10 -9.74 8.80
C PRO A 144 -17.27 -8.64 8.12
N HIS A 145 -16.27 -8.14 8.83
CA HIS A 145 -15.27 -7.17 8.35
C HIS A 145 -14.12 -7.10 9.36
N ASP A 146 -13.00 -6.51 8.96
CA ASP A 146 -11.74 -6.60 9.70
C ASP A 146 -11.70 -5.67 10.92
N LEU A 147 -12.36 -4.51 10.88
CA LEU A 147 -12.43 -3.60 12.04
C LEU A 147 -13.18 -4.15 13.28
N LYS A 148 -13.84 -5.32 13.19
CA LYS A 148 -14.52 -5.91 14.36
C LYS A 148 -13.56 -6.31 15.48
N GLN A 149 -12.28 -6.49 15.15
CA GLN A 149 -11.24 -6.84 16.11
C GLN A 149 -10.87 -5.67 17.04
N LEU A 150 -11.20 -4.43 16.66
CA LEU A 150 -10.86 -3.26 17.45
C LEU A 150 -11.55 -3.27 18.81
N GLU A 151 -10.80 -2.88 19.84
CA GLU A 151 -11.35 -2.71 21.18
C GLU A 151 -12.54 -1.72 21.15
N GLY A 152 -13.63 -2.08 21.83
CA GLY A 152 -14.81 -1.22 21.90
C GLY A 152 -15.68 -1.17 20.63
N TRP A 153 -15.34 -1.90 19.55
CA TRP A 153 -16.09 -1.89 18.29
C TRP A 153 -17.59 -2.14 18.47
N SER A 154 -17.99 -3.09 19.31
CA SER A 154 -19.42 -3.38 19.56
C SER A 154 -20.18 -2.19 20.15
N LYS A 155 -19.52 -1.36 20.96
CA LYS A 155 -20.11 -0.16 21.55
C LYS A 155 -20.16 0.95 20.50
N PHE A 156 -19.05 1.18 19.80
CA PHE A 156 -18.96 2.11 18.67
C PHE A 156 -20.05 1.86 17.63
N ALA A 157 -20.19 0.62 17.18
CA ALA A 157 -21.15 0.24 16.14
C ALA A 157 -22.59 0.60 16.53
N LYS A 158 -22.95 0.51 17.81
CA LYS A 158 -24.28 0.87 18.32
C LYS A 158 -24.50 2.38 18.41
N SER A 159 -23.44 3.16 18.55
CA SER A 159 -23.52 4.63 18.69
C SER A 159 -23.45 5.38 17.37
N VAL A 160 -22.87 4.81 16.31
CA VAL A 160 -22.77 5.46 14.99
C VAL A 160 -24.16 5.81 14.45
N LYS A 161 -24.32 7.05 13.99
CA LYS A 161 -25.50 7.54 13.25
C LYS A 161 -25.08 8.00 11.86
N ALA A 162 -26.00 7.93 10.90
CA ALA A 162 -25.73 8.37 9.53
C ALA A 162 -25.33 9.85 9.49
N ASP A 163 -26.00 10.71 10.27
CA ASP A 163 -25.71 12.15 10.32
C ASP A 163 -24.33 12.48 10.93
N ASP A 164 -23.72 11.53 11.63
CA ASP A 164 -22.38 11.71 12.23
C ASP A 164 -21.27 11.26 11.26
N VAL A 165 -21.60 10.55 10.16
CA VAL A 165 -20.64 10.07 9.16
C VAL A 165 -20.34 11.20 8.17
N VAL A 166 -19.30 11.96 8.48
CA VAL A 166 -18.77 13.02 7.63
C VAL A 166 -17.25 12.89 7.65
N ALA A 167 -16.61 12.74 6.49
CA ALA A 167 -15.16 12.76 6.40
C ALA A 167 -14.64 14.19 6.65
N GLY A 168 -13.53 14.29 7.38
CA GLY A 168 -12.83 15.55 7.53
C GLY A 168 -12.19 15.99 6.22
N GLU A 169 -11.82 17.27 6.10
CA GLU A 169 -11.09 17.78 4.93
C GLU A 169 -9.76 17.02 4.73
N ASP A 170 -9.15 16.54 5.82
CA ASP A 170 -7.91 15.76 5.82
C ASP A 170 -8.12 14.27 5.46
N ASP A 171 -9.37 13.79 5.45
CA ASP A 171 -9.75 12.41 5.18
C ASP A 171 -10.59 12.26 3.89
N ALA A 172 -10.54 13.28 3.02
CA ALA A 172 -11.14 13.28 1.69
C ALA A 172 -10.04 13.18 0.62
N TYR A 173 -10.14 12.15 -0.23
CA TYR A 173 -9.11 11.80 -1.22
C TYR A 173 -9.67 11.75 -2.65
N GLU A 174 -9.05 12.50 -3.56
CA GLU A 174 -9.53 12.70 -4.94
C GLU A 174 -8.69 11.93 -5.96
N LEU A 175 -8.74 10.58 -5.94
CA LEU A 175 -7.89 9.74 -6.80
C LEU A 175 -8.24 9.87 -8.30
N ASP A 176 -9.45 10.28 -8.64
CA ASP A 176 -9.91 10.49 -10.01
C ASP A 176 -9.24 11.70 -10.70
N LEU A 177 -8.81 12.70 -9.94
CA LEU A 177 -8.13 13.90 -10.44
C LEU A 177 -6.62 13.68 -10.67
N VAL A 178 -6.01 12.69 -10.01
CA VAL A 178 -4.55 12.49 -9.97
C VAL A 178 -3.95 12.34 -11.37
N VAL A 179 -4.54 11.50 -12.22
CA VAL A 179 -3.98 11.21 -13.56
C VAL A 179 -4.08 12.45 -14.47
N GLU A 180 -5.16 13.21 -14.37
CA GLU A 180 -5.32 14.46 -15.14
C GLU A 180 -4.34 15.53 -14.67
N ASN A 181 -4.22 15.71 -13.34
CA ASN A 181 -3.27 16.64 -12.76
C ASN A 181 -1.83 16.35 -13.23
N LEU A 182 -1.40 15.08 -13.17
CA LEU A 182 -0.07 14.67 -13.62
C LEU A 182 0.19 14.97 -15.09
N ARG A 183 -0.82 14.81 -15.95
CA ARG A 183 -0.73 15.11 -17.40
C ARG A 183 -0.60 16.59 -17.69
N GLY A 184 -1.04 17.48 -16.78
CA GLY A 184 -0.81 18.92 -16.88
C GLY A 184 0.67 19.32 -16.86
N GLY A 185 1.53 18.42 -16.35
CA GLY A 185 2.98 18.61 -16.26
C GLY A 185 3.43 19.37 -15.01
N PRO A 186 4.74 19.35 -14.70
CA PRO A 186 5.27 19.74 -13.39
C PRO A 186 4.94 21.15 -12.90
N ASP A 187 4.69 22.09 -13.81
CA ASP A 187 4.34 23.47 -13.46
C ASP A 187 2.84 23.64 -13.10
N ALA A 188 2.01 22.64 -13.41
CA ALA A 188 0.56 22.61 -13.13
C ALA A 188 0.18 21.57 -12.07
N TRP A 189 1.13 20.81 -11.54
CA TRP A 189 0.87 19.82 -10.51
C TRP A 189 0.38 20.47 -9.23
N ASP A 190 -0.57 19.80 -8.58
CA ASP A 190 -1.07 20.16 -7.26
C ASP A 190 -0.40 19.26 -6.22
N PRO A 191 0.55 19.77 -5.42
CA PRO A 191 1.25 18.94 -4.44
C PRO A 191 0.32 18.33 -3.39
N ASP A 192 -0.69 19.05 -2.92
CA ASP A 192 -1.58 18.56 -1.86
C ASP A 192 -2.40 17.36 -2.36
N LEU A 193 -2.99 17.48 -3.55
CA LEU A 193 -3.70 16.38 -4.23
C LEU A 193 -2.82 15.13 -4.36
N LEU A 194 -1.59 15.29 -4.87
CA LEU A 194 -0.70 14.16 -5.16
C LEU A 194 -0.14 13.51 -3.88
N LEU A 195 0.18 14.30 -2.86
CA LEU A 195 0.67 13.81 -1.59
C LEU A 195 -0.42 13.06 -0.82
N ARG A 196 -1.65 13.61 -0.77
CA ARG A 196 -2.80 12.94 -0.16
C ARG A 196 -3.17 11.65 -0.86
N ALA A 197 -3.16 11.65 -2.19
CA ALA A 197 -3.33 10.42 -2.95
C ALA A 197 -2.26 9.38 -2.61
N GLY A 198 -1.00 9.82 -2.44
CA GLY A 198 0.13 8.98 -2.04
C GLY A 198 -0.03 8.37 -0.65
N GLU A 199 -0.51 9.15 0.32
CA GLU A 199 -0.85 8.70 1.67
C GLU A 199 -1.93 7.61 1.62
N PHE A 200 -3.09 7.91 1.03
CA PHE A 200 -4.19 6.95 0.93
C PHE A 200 -3.79 5.67 0.19
N ALA A 201 -3.02 5.79 -0.90
CA ALA A 201 -2.56 4.63 -1.66
C ALA A 201 -1.61 3.74 -0.85
N ARG A 202 -0.70 4.31 -0.06
CA ARG A 202 0.16 3.54 0.86
C ARG A 202 -0.68 2.86 1.93
N ASP A 203 -1.58 3.60 2.57
CA ASP A 203 -2.41 3.08 3.64
C ASP A 203 -3.32 1.93 3.20
N VAL A 204 -4.06 2.14 2.12
CA VAL A 204 -4.97 1.13 1.58
C VAL A 204 -4.21 -0.07 1.03
N SER A 205 -3.04 0.15 0.42
CA SER A 205 -2.24 -0.97 -0.10
C SER A 205 -1.62 -1.81 1.00
N TYR A 206 -1.22 -1.21 2.14
CA TYR A 206 -0.80 -1.92 3.32
C TYR A 206 -1.97 -2.74 3.89
N ALA A 207 -3.09 -2.08 4.20
CA ALA A 207 -4.24 -2.70 4.86
C ALA A 207 -4.85 -3.84 4.04
N LEU A 208 -4.92 -3.67 2.71
CA LEU A 208 -5.43 -4.69 1.79
C LEU A 208 -4.34 -5.64 1.29
N ARG A 209 -3.07 -5.43 1.63
CA ARG A 209 -1.93 -6.22 1.13
C ARG A 209 -1.84 -6.25 -0.40
N LEU A 210 -1.96 -5.09 -1.04
CA LEU A 210 -1.83 -4.91 -2.50
C LEU A 210 -0.35 -4.80 -2.90
N LYS A 211 0.34 -5.94 -3.01
CA LYS A 211 1.79 -6.01 -3.30
C LYS A 211 2.22 -5.13 -4.49
N PRO A 212 1.52 -5.12 -5.64
CA PRO A 212 1.94 -4.27 -6.77
C PRO A 212 1.94 -2.78 -6.44
N VAL A 213 1.02 -2.31 -5.58
CA VAL A 213 0.94 -0.91 -5.17
C VAL A 213 2.03 -0.60 -4.13
N MET A 214 2.25 -1.49 -3.16
CA MET A 214 3.32 -1.35 -2.18
C MET A 214 4.70 -1.26 -2.85
N VAL A 215 4.96 -2.11 -3.86
CA VAL A 215 6.21 -2.08 -4.64
C VAL A 215 6.31 -0.79 -5.49
N ALA A 216 5.21 -0.34 -6.09
CA ALA A 216 5.22 0.87 -6.91
C ALA A 216 5.48 2.15 -6.10
N LEU A 217 5.20 2.14 -4.79
CA LEU A 217 5.36 3.26 -3.86
C LEU A 217 6.49 3.03 -2.84
N SER A 218 7.32 2.00 -3.02
CA SER A 218 8.40 1.68 -2.10
C SER A 218 9.48 2.76 -2.10
N PRO A 219 10.25 2.92 -1.01
CA PRO A 219 11.38 3.83 -0.95
C PRO A 219 12.30 3.69 -2.17
N GLY A 220 12.64 4.80 -2.81
CA GLY A 220 13.51 4.84 -4.00
C GLY A 220 12.86 4.40 -5.32
N SER A 221 11.55 4.09 -5.31
CA SER A 221 10.79 3.92 -6.55
C SER A 221 10.60 5.27 -7.28
N PRO A 222 10.33 5.28 -8.59
CA PRO A 222 10.09 6.54 -9.31
C PRO A 222 8.91 7.38 -8.79
N LEU A 223 7.90 6.75 -8.17
CA LEU A 223 6.75 7.44 -7.59
C LEU A 223 7.03 7.93 -6.17
N ASP A 224 7.86 7.22 -5.42
CA ASP A 224 8.38 7.71 -4.15
C ASP A 224 9.29 8.92 -4.34
N ASP A 225 10.20 8.87 -5.33
CA ASP A 225 11.02 10.00 -5.75
C ASP A 225 10.21 11.26 -6.11
N LEU A 226 9.03 11.05 -6.72
CA LEU A 226 8.06 12.10 -7.03
C LEU A 226 7.47 12.70 -5.77
N ASP A 227 7.00 11.85 -4.86
CA ASP A 227 6.42 12.25 -3.58
C ASP A 227 7.42 13.05 -2.74
N GLU A 228 8.64 12.52 -2.53
CA GLU A 228 9.72 13.22 -1.84
C GLU A 228 10.02 14.60 -2.45
N ALA A 229 10.07 14.66 -3.79
CA ALA A 229 10.32 15.91 -4.49
C ALA A 229 9.16 16.90 -4.34
N LEU A 230 7.90 16.44 -4.25
CA LEU A 230 6.74 17.28 -3.97
C LEU A 230 6.81 17.84 -2.54
N ARG A 231 7.09 17.00 -1.54
CA ARG A 231 7.29 17.44 -0.14
C ARG A 231 8.39 18.48 -0.03
N ALA A 232 9.57 18.19 -0.59
CA ALA A 232 10.70 19.11 -0.57
C ALA A 232 10.43 20.42 -1.34
N SER A 233 9.49 20.42 -2.30
CA SER A 233 9.11 21.63 -3.03
C SER A 233 8.26 22.60 -2.22
N ALA A 234 7.53 22.09 -1.20
CA ALA A 234 6.68 22.88 -0.32
C ALA A 234 7.49 23.70 0.70
N ASP A 235 8.63 23.18 1.16
CA ASP A 235 9.50 23.82 2.18
C ASP A 235 10.20 25.11 1.70
N GLY A 236 10.22 25.35 0.38
CA GLY A 236 10.78 26.56 -0.22
C GLY A 236 12.31 26.66 -0.13
N GLY A 237 12.83 27.89 -0.30
CA GLY A 237 14.27 28.16 -0.26
C GLY A 237 15.10 27.49 -1.37
N LEU A 238 16.41 27.32 -1.11
CA LEU A 238 17.34 26.69 -2.06
C LEU A 238 16.98 25.21 -2.28
N GLY A 239 16.56 24.49 -1.24
CA GLY A 239 16.12 23.10 -1.31
C GLY A 239 14.91 22.93 -2.24
N GLY A 240 13.87 23.76 -2.06
CA GLY A 240 12.68 23.76 -2.91
C GLY A 240 12.99 24.12 -4.38
N PHE A 241 13.99 24.95 -4.65
CA PHE A 241 14.44 25.23 -6.02
C PHE A 241 15.05 24.00 -6.70
N PHE A 242 15.89 23.23 -5.99
CA PHE A 242 16.44 21.98 -6.51
C PHE A 242 15.35 20.91 -6.66
N ALA A 243 14.40 20.84 -5.71
CA ALA A 243 13.25 19.94 -5.79
C ALA A 243 12.40 20.22 -7.03
N LYS A 244 12.08 21.48 -7.33
CA LYS A 244 11.37 21.87 -8.57
C LYS A 244 12.13 21.48 -9.84
N ARG A 245 13.46 21.56 -9.82
CA ARG A 245 14.28 21.07 -10.93
C ARG A 245 14.28 19.55 -11.03
N LYS A 246 14.20 18.81 -9.91
CA LYS A 246 14.02 17.35 -9.88
C LYS A 246 12.65 16.98 -10.43
N LEU A 247 11.56 17.62 -9.97
CA LEU A 247 10.20 17.43 -10.48
C LEU A 247 10.11 17.60 -12.00
N ARG A 248 10.77 18.62 -12.56
CA ARG A 248 10.81 18.84 -14.03
C ARG A 248 11.52 17.74 -14.82
N LYS A 249 12.35 16.93 -14.18
CA LYS A 249 13.00 15.76 -14.80
C LYS A 249 12.15 14.50 -14.66
N ILE A 250 11.21 14.46 -13.72
CA ILE A 250 10.27 13.36 -13.57
C ILE A 250 9.32 13.41 -14.77
N GLY A 251 9.30 12.34 -15.55
CA GLY A 251 8.47 12.27 -16.75
C GLY A 251 7.00 12.24 -16.37
N ALA A 252 6.27 13.33 -16.64
CA ALA A 252 4.83 13.46 -16.37
C ALA A 252 4.01 12.30 -16.95
N GLU A 253 4.39 11.83 -18.14
CA GLU A 253 3.77 10.67 -18.77
C GLU A 253 3.98 9.39 -17.94
N GLN A 254 5.22 9.12 -17.53
CA GLN A 254 5.56 7.94 -16.72
C GLN A 254 4.89 7.98 -15.35
N ALA A 255 4.89 9.13 -14.69
CA ALA A 255 4.16 9.35 -13.44
C ALA A 255 2.66 9.07 -13.62
N SER A 256 2.04 9.60 -14.70
CA SER A 256 0.62 9.39 -14.98
C SER A 256 0.28 7.93 -15.32
N ILE A 257 1.21 7.18 -15.92
CA ILE A 257 1.06 5.74 -16.21
C ILE A 257 1.14 4.93 -14.92
N GLY A 258 2.14 5.22 -14.07
CA GLY A 258 2.30 4.58 -12.77
C GLY A 258 1.07 4.77 -11.89
N TRP A 259 0.59 6.02 -11.77
CA TRP A 259 -0.62 6.34 -11.01
C TRP A 259 -1.89 5.70 -11.57
N ARG A 260 -2.04 5.63 -12.90
CA ARG A 260 -3.17 4.90 -13.50
C ARG A 260 -3.16 3.42 -13.11
N SER A 261 -1.99 2.79 -13.05
CA SER A 261 -1.84 1.39 -12.62
C SER A 261 -2.24 1.24 -11.14
N ILE A 262 -1.74 2.11 -10.26
CA ILE A 262 -2.08 2.11 -8.82
C ILE A 262 -3.59 2.26 -8.63
N ILE A 263 -4.20 3.27 -9.24
CA ILE A 263 -5.64 3.51 -9.12
C ILE A 263 -6.45 2.34 -9.68
N GLY A 264 -5.99 1.71 -10.76
CA GLY A 264 -6.60 0.51 -11.30
C GLY A 264 -6.58 -0.67 -10.32
N LYS A 265 -5.45 -0.90 -9.64
CA LYS A 265 -5.31 -1.95 -8.62
C LYS A 265 -6.17 -1.67 -7.38
N ILE A 266 -6.19 -0.43 -6.89
CA ILE A 266 -7.06 -0.02 -5.77
C ILE A 266 -8.53 -0.19 -6.17
N SER A 267 -8.95 0.36 -7.31
CA SER A 267 -10.33 0.26 -7.81
C SER A 267 -10.75 -1.20 -8.02
N GLY A 268 -9.82 -2.04 -8.46
CA GLY A 268 -10.03 -3.48 -8.62
C GLY A 268 -10.26 -4.22 -7.29
N ALA A 269 -9.73 -3.70 -6.18
CA ALA A 269 -9.88 -4.24 -4.82
C ALA A 269 -11.08 -3.67 -4.05
N VAL A 270 -11.81 -2.71 -4.62
CA VAL A 270 -12.99 -2.11 -3.98
C VAL A 270 -14.22 -3.01 -4.14
N ASP A 271 -14.99 -3.13 -3.07
CA ASP A 271 -16.32 -3.74 -3.04
C ASP A 271 -17.35 -2.65 -2.68
N TRP A 272 -18.17 -2.30 -3.67
CA TRP A 272 -19.18 -1.25 -3.54
C TRP A 272 -20.46 -1.79 -2.89
N ARG A 273 -20.91 -1.11 -1.84
CA ARG A 273 -22.07 -1.47 -1.01
C ARG A 273 -23.04 -0.29 -0.87
N ASP A 274 -24.28 -0.60 -0.48
CA ASP A 274 -25.30 0.35 0.00
C ASP A 274 -26.14 -0.33 1.10
#